data_AF-A0A9P5RJH7-F1
#
_entry.id   AF-A0A9P5RJH7-F1
#
_cell.length_a   1.000
_cell.length_b   1.000
_cell.length_c   1.000
_cell.angle_alpha   90.00
_cell.angle_beta   90.00
_cell.angle_gamma   90.00
#
_symmetry.space_group_name_H-M   'P 1'
#
loop_
_entity.id
_entity.type
_entity.pdbx_description
1 polymer ?
#
loop_
_entity_poly.entity_id
_entity_poly.type
_entity_poly.pdbx_seq_one_letter_code
_entity_poly.pdbx_strand_id
1 'polypeptide(L)'
;MSPPLPTLFSATLISSTIQSQLPEGYILRPLEITDYSKGFYDCLAGLTAVGKVSEQSFRETFEQMRRCEGVYHIVVIEELRERRIVATGTLIVEQKFLRGCAKAGHIEDIVVHDSQRGKKFGIRLIDQLKHIGTMVGCYKLLLTCSESNEAFYEKSGFVRKDLHMAVYLNNDSSASSAPDSVAVVAAAPIATAVPTTSSEATTSTAAVLGAATINSNSIVNNNNNSQADTPAPKARTVSIEALSASMESIMVK
;
A
#
# COMPACT_ATOMS: atom_id res chain seq x y z
N MET A 1 21.77 28.32 -5.00
CA MET A 1 20.67 27.38 -5.33
C MET A 1 19.60 27.56 -4.27
N SER A 2 18.34 27.73 -4.66
CA SER A 2 17.24 27.75 -3.69
C SER A 2 17.20 26.40 -2.95
N PRO A 3 16.85 26.37 -1.64
CA PRO A 3 16.72 25.12 -0.93
C PRO A 3 15.65 24.24 -1.60
N PRO A 4 15.80 22.90 -1.55
CA PRO A 4 14.79 21.99 -2.08
C PRO A 4 13.44 22.24 -1.38
N LEU A 5 12.36 22.16 -2.15
CA LEU A 5 11.01 22.36 -1.62
C LEU A 5 10.70 21.31 -0.55
N PRO A 6 9.96 21.68 0.51
CA PRO A 6 9.59 20.71 1.53
C PRO A 6 8.65 19.63 0.99
N THR A 7 9.08 18.38 1.13
CA THR A 7 8.27 17.18 0.89
C THR A 7 7.66 16.68 2.20
N LEU A 8 6.58 15.90 2.11
CA LEU A 8 5.89 15.36 3.29
C LEU A 8 6.75 14.32 4.02
N PHE A 9 7.54 13.54 3.29
CA PHE A 9 8.49 12.57 3.81
C PHE A 9 9.74 12.48 2.92
N SER A 10 10.75 11.72 3.34
CA SER A 10 12.00 11.55 2.60
C SER A 10 11.78 10.87 1.23
N ALA A 11 12.25 11.52 0.16
CA ALA A 11 12.21 10.95 -1.19
C ALA A 11 13.04 9.66 -1.34
N THR A 12 13.94 9.34 -0.39
CA THR A 12 14.70 8.08 -0.39
C THR A 12 13.81 6.83 -0.24
N LEU A 13 12.57 6.99 0.22
CA LEU A 13 11.59 5.91 0.29
C LEU A 13 10.88 5.66 -1.05
N ILE A 14 11.15 6.46 -2.07
CA ILE A 14 10.64 6.24 -3.43
C ILE A 14 11.49 5.19 -4.15
N SER A 15 10.85 4.14 -4.65
CA SER A 15 11.53 3.06 -5.36
C SER A 15 11.89 3.48 -6.78
N SER A 16 13.18 3.51 -7.09
CA SER A 16 13.67 3.73 -8.46
C SER A 16 13.16 2.68 -9.45
N THR A 17 12.97 1.44 -8.99
CA THR A 17 12.44 0.34 -9.80
C THR A 17 10.96 0.53 -10.16
N ILE A 18 10.17 1.13 -9.26
CA ILE A 18 8.75 1.42 -9.54
C ILE A 18 8.65 2.69 -10.39
N GLN A 19 9.46 3.70 -10.09
CA GLN A 19 9.59 4.92 -10.89
C GLN A 19 9.91 4.61 -12.36
N SER A 20 10.84 3.69 -12.65
CA SER A 20 11.21 3.32 -14.02
C SER A 20 10.10 2.60 -14.79
N GLN A 21 9.02 2.18 -14.13
CA GLN A 21 7.87 1.54 -14.77
C GLN A 21 6.75 2.53 -15.12
N LEU A 22 6.91 3.81 -14.80
CA LEU A 22 6.02 4.85 -15.28
C LEU A 22 6.33 5.18 -16.73
N PRO A 23 5.32 5.61 -17.53
CA PRO A 23 5.57 6.19 -18.85
C PRO A 23 6.48 7.42 -18.75
N GLU A 24 7.15 7.74 -19.85
CA GLU A 24 7.92 8.98 -19.96
C GLU A 24 7.04 10.21 -19.68
N GLY A 25 7.61 11.23 -19.05
CA GLY A 25 6.90 12.45 -18.66
C GLY A 25 6.15 12.35 -17.33
N TYR A 26 6.29 11.25 -16.59
CA TYR A 26 5.67 11.09 -15.27
C TYR A 26 6.69 10.78 -14.19
N ILE A 27 6.50 11.37 -13.02
CA ILE A 27 7.30 11.09 -11.83
C ILE A 27 6.41 10.69 -10.66
N LEU A 28 6.90 9.75 -9.88
CA LEU A 28 6.37 9.36 -8.59
C LEU A 28 7.23 10.02 -7.52
N ARG A 29 6.60 10.74 -6.59
CA ARG A 29 7.31 11.46 -5.53
C ARG A 29 6.43 11.66 -4.30
N PRO A 30 7.01 12.05 -3.14
CA PRO A 30 6.21 12.48 -2.01
C PRO A 30 5.39 13.73 -2.37
N LEU A 31 4.26 13.91 -1.69
CA LEU A 31 3.50 15.16 -1.73
C LEU A 31 4.40 16.33 -1.30
N GLU A 32 4.29 17.45 -2.02
CA GLU A 32 5.00 18.70 -1.76
C GLU A 32 4.05 19.80 -1.28
N ILE A 33 4.57 20.74 -0.49
CA ILE A 33 3.78 21.86 0.05
C ILE A 33 3.17 22.78 -1.04
N THR A 34 3.66 22.71 -2.28
CA THR A 34 3.18 23.50 -3.41
C THR A 34 2.16 22.77 -4.28
N ASP A 35 1.86 21.49 -4.00
CA ASP A 35 0.99 20.66 -4.85
C ASP A 35 -0.48 21.07 -4.83
N TYR A 36 -0.88 21.94 -3.90
CA TYR A 36 -2.17 22.63 -3.96
C TYR A 36 -2.38 23.28 -5.34
N SER A 37 -1.40 24.07 -5.79
CA SER A 37 -1.43 24.74 -7.09
C SER A 37 -1.28 23.81 -8.29
N LYS A 38 -0.80 22.58 -8.07
CA LYS A 38 -0.64 21.54 -9.10
C LYS A 38 -1.88 20.66 -9.24
N GLY A 39 -2.98 20.99 -8.56
CA GLY A 39 -4.25 20.28 -8.70
C GLY A 39 -4.41 19.02 -7.88
N PHE A 40 -3.72 18.95 -6.73
CA PHE A 40 -3.87 17.82 -5.81
C PHE A 40 -5.34 17.53 -5.48
N TYR A 41 -6.12 18.56 -5.15
CA TYR A 41 -7.55 18.41 -4.85
C TYR A 41 -8.41 18.08 -6.06
N ASP A 42 -8.04 18.55 -7.26
CA ASP A 42 -8.74 18.16 -8.49
C ASP A 42 -8.58 16.65 -8.75
N CYS A 43 -7.42 16.09 -8.41
CA CYS A 43 -7.20 14.65 -8.45
C CYS A 43 -8.01 13.90 -7.37
N LEU A 44 -8.02 14.39 -6.13
CA LEU A 44 -8.78 13.79 -5.02
C LEU A 44 -10.30 13.81 -5.24
N ALA A 45 -10.82 14.80 -5.95
CA ALA A 45 -12.24 14.90 -6.28
C ALA A 45 -12.77 13.71 -7.10
N GLY A 46 -11.88 12.94 -7.75
CA GLY A 46 -12.23 11.69 -8.42
C GLY A 46 -12.57 10.54 -7.47
N LEU A 47 -12.28 10.67 -6.16
CA LEU A 47 -12.56 9.65 -5.15
C LEU A 47 -13.84 9.93 -4.36
N THR A 48 -13.96 11.14 -3.80
CA THR A 48 -15.07 11.53 -2.93
C THR A 48 -15.17 13.06 -2.84
N ALA A 49 -16.16 13.56 -2.09
CA ALA A 49 -16.32 14.97 -1.80
C ALA A 49 -15.12 15.52 -1.02
N VAL A 50 -14.42 16.48 -1.61
CA VAL A 50 -13.28 17.18 -0.99
C VAL A 50 -13.71 18.36 -0.12
N GLY A 51 -14.83 19.01 -0.47
CA GLY A 51 -15.27 20.27 0.13
C GLY A 51 -14.49 21.49 -0.41
N LYS A 52 -14.72 22.66 0.22
CA LYS A 52 -14.00 23.90 -0.12
C LYS A 52 -12.73 23.99 0.72
N VAL A 53 -11.57 23.80 0.10
CA VAL A 53 -10.27 23.87 0.78
C VAL A 53 -9.47 25.05 0.26
N SER A 54 -8.94 25.87 1.17
CA SER A 54 -8.04 26.96 0.84
C SER A 54 -6.58 26.48 0.79
N GLU A 55 -5.70 27.20 0.08
CA GLU A 55 -4.25 26.90 0.08
C GLU A 55 -3.68 26.96 1.50
N GLN A 56 -4.16 27.88 2.33
CA GLN A 56 -3.74 28.02 3.72
C GLN A 56 -4.08 26.75 4.52
N SER A 57 -5.31 26.26 4.39
CA SER A 57 -5.75 25.02 5.05
C SER A 57 -4.92 23.82 4.59
N PHE A 58 -4.63 23.72 3.29
CA PHE A 58 -3.75 22.67 2.76
C PHE A 58 -2.36 22.72 3.42
N ARG A 59 -1.74 23.91 3.48
CA ARG A 59 -0.41 24.09 4.07
C ARG A 59 -0.40 23.75 5.56
N GLU A 60 -1.44 24.14 6.29
CA GLU A 60 -1.59 23.82 7.71
C GLU A 60 -1.69 22.30 7.93
N THR A 61 -2.56 21.62 7.18
CA THR A 61 -2.68 20.15 7.24
C THR A 61 -1.39 19.45 6.85
N PHE A 62 -0.74 19.90 5.77
CA PHE A 62 0.55 19.38 5.34
C PHE A 62 1.61 19.47 6.45
N GLU A 63 1.72 20.62 7.11
CA GLU A 63 2.66 20.83 8.20
C GLU A 63 2.29 20.05 9.47
N GLN A 64 1.00 19.81 9.74
CA GLN A 64 0.58 18.92 10.82
C GLN A 64 1.00 17.47 10.55
N MET A 65 0.72 16.96 9.34
CA MET A 65 1.12 15.62 8.93
C MET A 65 2.64 15.45 8.93
N ARG A 66 3.39 16.44 8.43
CA ARG A 66 4.86 16.41 8.39
C ARG A 66 5.50 16.33 9.78
N ARG A 67 4.87 16.92 10.81
CA ARG A 67 5.34 16.82 12.20
C ARG A 67 5.12 15.43 12.81
N CYS A 68 4.20 14.64 12.26
CA CYS A 68 4.00 13.24 12.63
C CYS A 68 4.99 12.35 11.87
N GLU A 69 6.26 12.45 12.22
CA GLU A 69 7.35 11.74 11.53
C GLU A 69 7.08 10.22 11.46
N GLY A 70 7.17 9.67 10.25
CA GLY A 70 6.98 8.25 10.00
C GLY A 70 5.54 7.76 10.05
N VAL A 71 4.54 8.63 10.19
CA VAL A 71 3.12 8.26 10.19
C VAL A 71 2.51 8.38 8.79
N TYR A 72 2.55 9.57 8.19
CA TYR A 72 1.88 9.86 6.92
C TYR A 72 2.83 9.79 5.72
N HIS A 73 2.49 8.97 4.74
CA HIS A 73 3.23 8.85 3.49
C HIS A 73 2.27 9.01 2.31
N ILE A 74 2.09 10.26 1.86
CA ILE A 74 1.26 10.58 0.69
C ILE A 74 2.16 10.62 -0.54
N VAL A 75 1.93 9.67 -1.45
CA VAL A 75 2.63 9.53 -2.72
C VAL A 75 1.77 10.12 -3.82
N VAL A 76 2.37 10.95 -4.68
CA VAL A 76 1.72 11.49 -5.86
C VAL A 76 2.44 11.05 -7.14
N ILE A 77 1.68 10.98 -8.23
CA ILE A 77 2.24 10.95 -9.59
C ILE A 77 1.99 12.31 -10.23
N GLU A 78 3.05 12.98 -10.66
CA GLU A 78 3.02 14.25 -11.39
C GLU A 78 3.27 13.99 -12.88
N GLU A 79 2.43 14.58 -13.72
CA GLU A 79 2.66 14.72 -15.17
C GLU A 79 3.47 16.00 -15.41
N LEU A 80 4.62 15.87 -16.06
CA LEU A 80 5.65 16.92 -16.11
C LEU A 80 5.39 18.01 -17.15
N ARG A 81 4.63 17.74 -18.21
CA ARG A 81 4.36 18.72 -19.27
C ARG A 81 3.51 19.87 -18.76
N GLU A 82 2.42 19.57 -18.06
CA GLU A 82 1.49 20.55 -17.49
C GLU A 82 1.72 20.78 -16.00
N ARG A 83 2.63 20.02 -15.37
CA ARG A 83 2.96 20.07 -13.94
C ARG A 83 1.75 19.85 -13.04
N ARG A 84 1.03 18.76 -13.32
CA ARG A 84 -0.24 18.42 -12.67
C ARG A 84 -0.15 17.13 -11.90
N ILE A 85 -0.74 17.11 -10.71
CA ILE A 85 -0.95 15.85 -9.98
C ILE A 85 -2.06 15.07 -10.68
N VAL A 86 -1.74 13.83 -11.04
CA VAL A 86 -2.63 12.97 -11.84
C VAL A 86 -3.00 11.67 -11.13
N ALA A 87 -2.32 11.33 -10.04
CA ALA A 87 -2.70 10.23 -9.17
C ALA A 87 -2.16 10.48 -7.77
N THR A 88 -2.82 9.95 -6.76
CA THR A 88 -2.35 9.99 -5.37
C THR A 88 -2.77 8.73 -4.61
N GLY A 89 -2.01 8.42 -3.57
CA GLY A 89 -2.28 7.35 -2.62
C GLY A 89 -1.57 7.59 -1.30
N THR A 90 -2.20 7.20 -0.21
CA THR A 90 -1.71 7.45 1.15
C THR A 90 -1.38 6.12 1.83
N LEU A 91 -0.26 6.08 2.55
CA LEU A 91 0.01 5.06 3.56
C LEU A 91 0.09 5.73 4.93
N ILE A 92 -0.78 5.31 5.85
CA ILE A 92 -0.75 5.69 7.26
C ILE A 92 -0.13 4.54 8.06
N VAL A 93 0.94 4.81 8.78
CA VAL A 93 1.63 3.81 9.59
C VAL A 93 1.17 3.93 11.05
N GLU A 94 0.50 2.89 11.51
CA GLU A 94 0.00 2.78 12.89
C GLU A 94 0.96 1.96 13.74
N GLN A 95 1.46 2.56 14.81
CA GLN A 95 2.22 1.84 15.85
C GLN A 95 1.24 1.09 16.77
N LYS A 96 1.49 -0.20 16.97
CA LYS A 96 0.67 -1.05 17.85
C LYS A 96 1.48 -1.55 19.03
N PHE A 97 0.83 -1.88 20.14
CA PHE A 97 1.45 -2.63 21.26
C PHE A 97 1.47 -4.13 21.00
N LEU A 98 0.44 -4.65 20.32
CA LEU A 98 0.38 -6.05 19.91
C LEU A 98 1.49 -6.42 18.92
N ARG A 99 1.73 -7.73 18.77
CA ARG A 99 2.78 -8.28 17.89
C ARG A 99 4.19 -7.77 18.22
N GLY A 100 4.45 -7.52 19.50
CA GLY A 100 5.78 -7.08 19.97
C GLY A 100 6.10 -5.65 19.54
N CYS A 101 5.16 -4.73 19.77
CA CYS A 101 5.31 -3.34 19.37
C CYS A 101 5.50 -3.14 17.84
N ALA A 102 4.75 -3.89 17.03
CA ALA A 102 4.88 -3.83 15.57
C ALA A 102 4.09 -2.66 14.94
N LYS A 103 4.33 -2.43 13.65
CA LYS A 103 3.61 -1.42 12.84
C LYS A 103 2.66 -2.07 11.83
N ALA A 104 1.46 -1.51 11.68
CA ALA A 104 0.57 -1.85 10.57
C ALA A 104 0.44 -0.65 9.64
N GLY A 105 0.44 -0.88 8.33
CA GLY A 105 0.17 0.17 7.36
C GLY A 105 -1.27 0.12 6.86
N HIS A 106 -1.90 1.27 6.74
CA HIS A 106 -3.25 1.46 6.19
C HIS A 106 -3.12 2.24 4.89
N ILE A 107 -3.53 1.65 3.79
CA ILE A 107 -3.53 2.30 2.48
C ILE A 107 -4.89 2.97 2.28
N GLU A 108 -4.86 4.27 2.05
CA GLU A 108 -6.02 5.15 1.92
C GLU A 108 -5.90 6.01 0.67
N ASP A 109 -7.01 6.65 0.29
CA ASP A 109 -7.08 7.72 -0.73
C ASP A 109 -6.44 7.39 -2.08
N ILE A 110 -6.59 6.15 -2.56
CA ILE A 110 -6.09 5.74 -3.88
C ILE A 110 -6.99 6.29 -4.98
N VAL A 111 -6.45 7.18 -5.79
CA VAL A 111 -7.17 7.77 -6.92
C VAL A 111 -6.25 8.06 -8.09
N VAL A 112 -6.79 7.90 -9.30
CA VAL A 112 -6.15 8.30 -10.56
C VAL A 112 -7.12 9.21 -11.28
N HIS A 113 -6.65 10.37 -11.71
CA HIS A 113 -7.44 11.32 -12.48
C HIS A 113 -8.01 10.65 -13.74
N ASP A 114 -9.27 10.94 -14.08
CA ASP A 114 -10.03 10.20 -15.10
C ASP A 114 -9.35 10.20 -16.47
N SER A 115 -8.79 11.33 -16.89
CA SER A 115 -8.04 11.46 -18.15
C SER A 115 -6.72 10.67 -18.18
N GLN A 116 -6.34 10.02 -17.07
CA GLN A 116 -5.06 9.33 -16.88
C GLN A 116 -5.25 7.85 -16.53
N ARG A 117 -6.50 7.35 -16.54
CA ARG A 117 -6.81 5.93 -16.35
C ARG A 117 -6.21 5.08 -17.48
N GLY A 118 -6.05 3.77 -17.23
CA GLY A 118 -5.46 2.82 -18.19
C GLY A 118 -3.92 2.81 -18.24
N LYS A 119 -3.24 3.80 -17.64
CA LYS A 119 -1.76 3.90 -17.58
C LYS A 119 -1.11 3.13 -16.44
N LYS A 120 -1.85 2.24 -15.78
CA LYS A 120 -1.42 1.44 -14.63
C LYS A 120 -0.97 2.24 -13.39
N PHE A 121 -1.26 3.55 -13.32
CA PHE A 121 -0.90 4.40 -12.17
C PHE A 121 -1.42 3.90 -10.83
N GLY A 122 -2.65 3.39 -10.77
CA GLY A 122 -3.19 2.82 -9.53
C GLY A 122 -2.33 1.65 -9.01
N ILE A 123 -1.93 0.72 -9.88
CA ILE A 123 -1.08 -0.41 -9.49
C ILE A 123 0.29 0.10 -9.02
N ARG A 124 0.86 1.12 -9.69
CA ARG A 124 2.16 1.70 -9.32
C ARG A 124 2.12 2.39 -7.95
N LEU A 125 1.02 3.07 -7.63
CA LEU A 125 0.80 3.60 -6.29
C LEU A 125 0.77 2.47 -5.26
N ILE A 126 0.00 1.41 -5.50
CA ILE A 126 -0.05 0.27 -4.58
C ILE A 126 1.32 -0.39 -4.40
N ASP A 127 2.05 -0.63 -5.48
CA ASP A 127 3.40 -1.18 -5.41
C ASP A 127 4.33 -0.29 -4.58
N GLN A 128 4.23 1.02 -4.77
CA GLN A 128 5.06 1.99 -4.05
C GLN A 128 4.70 2.05 -2.56
N LEU A 129 3.41 2.05 -2.22
CA LEU A 129 2.98 2.05 -0.81
C LEU A 129 3.35 0.73 -0.12
N LYS A 130 3.29 -0.40 -0.84
CA LYS A 130 3.82 -1.68 -0.37
C LYS A 130 5.32 -1.63 -0.10
N HIS A 131 6.08 -1.01 -1.00
CA HIS A 131 7.51 -0.80 -0.83
C HIS A 131 7.81 0.04 0.42
N ILE A 132 7.13 1.19 0.59
CA ILE A 132 7.30 2.05 1.77
C ILE A 132 6.95 1.28 3.05
N GLY A 133 5.80 0.61 3.07
CA GLY A 133 5.36 -0.21 4.20
C GLY A 133 6.39 -1.25 4.62
N THR A 134 7.02 -1.91 3.65
CA THR A 134 8.11 -2.87 3.89
C THR A 134 9.34 -2.17 4.48
N MET A 135 9.77 -1.06 3.88
CA MET A 135 10.96 -0.30 4.30
C MET A 135 10.83 0.24 5.73
N VAL A 136 9.63 0.65 6.14
CA VAL A 136 9.39 1.21 7.48
C VAL A 136 9.05 0.16 8.53
N GLY A 137 9.05 -1.13 8.15
CA GLY A 137 8.88 -2.27 9.05
C GLY A 137 7.42 -2.62 9.39
N CYS A 138 6.47 -2.36 8.49
CA CYS A 138 5.10 -2.83 8.68
C CYS A 138 5.03 -4.36 8.56
N TYR A 139 4.38 -5.02 9.53
CA TYR A 139 4.18 -6.48 9.46
C TYR A 139 3.03 -6.87 8.53
N LYS A 140 2.12 -5.92 8.27
CA LYS A 140 1.02 -6.06 7.32
C LYS A 140 0.60 -4.71 6.76
N LEU A 141 -0.08 -4.78 5.62
CA LEU A 141 -0.77 -3.67 5.00
C LEU A 141 -2.25 -4.00 4.87
N LEU A 142 -3.09 -3.01 5.12
CA LEU A 142 -4.54 -3.11 5.08
C LEU A 142 -5.08 -2.03 4.16
N LEU A 143 -6.25 -2.27 3.60
CA LEU A 143 -7.06 -1.28 2.88
C LEU A 143 -8.52 -1.70 2.93
N THR A 144 -9.39 -0.75 2.68
CA THR A 144 -10.82 -1.00 2.48
C THR A 144 -11.18 -0.68 1.03
N CYS A 145 -12.09 -1.46 0.45
CA CYS A 145 -12.54 -1.23 -0.93
C CYS A 145 -13.97 -1.73 -1.14
N SER A 146 -14.64 -1.22 -2.18
CA SER A 146 -15.89 -1.77 -2.68
C SER A 146 -15.66 -3.12 -3.36
N GLU A 147 -16.71 -3.94 -3.43
CA GLU A 147 -16.66 -5.25 -4.12
C GLU A 147 -16.23 -5.12 -5.58
N SER A 148 -16.67 -4.04 -6.26
CA SER A 148 -16.28 -3.75 -7.65
C SER A 148 -14.78 -3.53 -7.85
N ASN A 149 -14.04 -3.18 -6.79
CA ASN A 149 -12.61 -2.92 -6.82
C ASN A 149 -11.79 -4.08 -6.25
N GLU A 150 -12.41 -5.13 -5.71
CA GLU A 150 -11.72 -6.25 -5.06
C GLU A 150 -10.69 -6.90 -5.99
N ALA A 151 -11.11 -7.23 -7.22
CA ALA A 151 -10.24 -7.86 -8.23
C ALA A 151 -9.01 -7.00 -8.62
N PHE A 152 -9.06 -5.69 -8.45
CA PHE A 152 -7.90 -4.82 -8.67
C PHE A 152 -6.86 -5.01 -7.56
N TYR A 153 -7.30 -5.09 -6.30
CA TYR A 153 -6.41 -5.28 -5.16
C TYR A 153 -5.88 -6.72 -5.06
N GLU A 154 -6.68 -7.73 -5.44
CA GLU A 154 -6.21 -9.12 -5.53
C GLU A 154 -5.05 -9.28 -6.51
N LYS A 155 -5.10 -8.61 -7.68
CA LYS A 155 -3.97 -8.56 -8.63
C LYS A 155 -2.70 -7.96 -8.02
N SER A 156 -2.86 -7.13 -6.99
CA SER A 156 -1.74 -6.51 -6.25
C SER A 156 -1.31 -7.35 -5.03
N GLY A 157 -1.86 -8.56 -4.86
CA GLY A 157 -1.52 -9.51 -3.80
C GLY A 157 -2.27 -9.30 -2.49
N PHE A 158 -3.31 -8.48 -2.46
CA PHE A 158 -4.22 -8.39 -1.31
C PHE A 158 -5.19 -9.57 -1.31
N VAL A 159 -5.71 -9.90 -0.13
CA VAL A 159 -6.71 -10.95 0.06
C VAL A 159 -7.81 -10.41 0.96
N ARG A 160 -9.06 -10.77 0.67
CA ARG A 160 -10.20 -10.43 1.54
C ARG A 160 -10.04 -11.12 2.90
N LYS A 161 -10.21 -10.36 3.98
CA LYS A 161 -10.03 -10.86 5.36
C LYS A 161 -11.21 -10.54 6.26
N ASP A 162 -11.57 -9.26 6.36
CA ASP A 162 -12.50 -8.77 7.37
C ASP A 162 -13.57 -7.87 6.75
N LEU A 163 -14.63 -7.59 7.52
CA LEU A 163 -15.65 -6.60 7.17
C LEU A 163 -15.23 -5.21 7.68
N HIS A 164 -15.52 -4.17 6.90
CA HIS A 164 -15.35 -2.79 7.33
C HIS A 164 -16.69 -2.21 7.80
N MET A 165 -16.69 -1.58 8.98
CA MET A 165 -17.87 -1.02 9.62
C MET A 165 -17.65 0.47 9.84
N ALA A 166 -18.67 1.30 9.62
CA ALA A 166 -18.58 2.76 9.75
C ALA A 166 -19.72 3.31 10.62
N VAL A 167 -19.38 4.30 11.45
CA VAL A 167 -20.35 5.19 12.12
C VAL A 167 -20.01 6.62 11.72
N TYR A 168 -20.93 7.30 11.05
CA TYR A 168 -20.77 8.70 10.65
C TYR A 168 -21.25 9.60 11.80
N LEU A 169 -20.33 10.37 12.38
CA LEU A 169 -20.59 11.11 13.63
C LEU A 169 -21.27 12.48 13.40
N ASN A 170 -21.28 12.99 12.17
CA ASN A 170 -21.87 14.29 11.83
C ASN A 170 -22.86 14.12 10.67
N ASN A 171 -24.14 13.92 10.99
CA ASN A 171 -25.23 13.98 10.02
C ASN A 171 -25.82 15.40 10.00
N ASP A 172 -25.20 16.32 9.27
CA ASP A 172 -26.00 17.43 8.75
C ASP A 172 -27.03 16.81 7.80
N SER A 173 -28.31 16.97 8.15
CA SER A 173 -29.47 16.35 7.50
C SER A 173 -29.71 16.82 6.05
N SER A 174 -28.71 17.40 5.40
CA SER A 174 -28.74 17.92 4.04
C SER A 174 -27.77 17.21 3.07
N ALA A 175 -27.04 16.17 3.51
CA ALA A 175 -26.22 15.32 2.64
C ALA A 175 -26.73 13.88 2.57
N SER A 176 -28.05 13.71 2.44
CA SER A 176 -28.64 12.44 1.96
C SER A 176 -28.48 12.33 0.44
N SER A 177 -27.29 11.94 0.01
CA SER A 177 -27.09 11.03 -1.13
C SER A 177 -25.62 10.64 -1.16
N ALA A 178 -25.29 9.57 -0.45
CA ALA A 178 -24.08 8.82 -0.78
C ALA A 178 -24.18 8.42 -2.25
N PRO A 179 -23.23 8.76 -3.12
CA PRO A 179 -23.02 7.94 -4.29
C PRO A 179 -22.33 6.68 -3.77
N ASP A 180 -23.11 5.65 -3.48
CA ASP A 180 -22.58 4.29 -3.54
C ASP A 180 -21.95 4.13 -4.93
N SER A 181 -20.67 3.73 -4.95
CA SER A 181 -19.87 3.36 -6.12
C SER A 181 -19.48 4.49 -7.10
N VAL A 182 -18.36 5.17 -6.82
CA VAL A 182 -17.44 5.50 -7.92
C VAL A 182 -16.59 4.25 -8.16
N ALA A 183 -16.98 3.47 -9.17
CA ALA A 183 -16.21 2.33 -9.63
C ALA A 183 -14.80 2.79 -10.03
N VAL A 184 -13.76 2.21 -9.41
CA VAL A 184 -12.47 2.11 -10.08
C VAL A 184 -12.69 1.05 -11.14
N VAL A 185 -13.10 1.50 -12.33
CA VAL A 185 -13.28 0.61 -13.48
C VAL A 185 -11.90 0.08 -13.84
N ALA A 186 -11.58 -1.12 -13.35
CA ALA A 186 -10.46 -1.90 -13.83
C ALA A 186 -10.72 -2.21 -15.30
N ALA A 187 -9.85 -1.74 -16.18
CA ALA A 187 -9.94 -1.99 -17.62
C ALA A 187 -10.09 -3.50 -17.89
N ALA A 188 -11.16 -3.87 -18.59
CA ALA A 188 -11.36 -5.20 -19.15
C ALA A 188 -10.26 -5.51 -20.21
N PRO A 189 -9.85 -6.77 -20.38
CA PRO A 189 -8.87 -7.12 -21.40
C PRO A 189 -9.51 -7.05 -22.78
N ILE A 190 -8.89 -6.32 -23.70
CA ILE A 190 -9.17 -6.43 -25.14
C ILE A 190 -8.55 -7.76 -25.60
N ALA A 191 -9.41 -8.69 -26.03
CA ALA A 191 -8.98 -9.87 -26.76
C ALA A 191 -8.50 -9.44 -28.16
N THR A 192 -7.19 -9.54 -28.41
CA THR A 192 -6.66 -9.56 -29.77
C THR A 192 -6.54 -11.01 -30.22
N ALA A 193 -7.46 -11.42 -31.10
CA ALA A 193 -7.31 -12.61 -31.90
C ALA A 193 -6.09 -12.45 -32.82
N VAL A 194 -5.19 -13.43 -32.81
CA VAL A 194 -4.15 -13.60 -33.84
C VAL A 194 -4.48 -14.88 -34.59
N PRO A 195 -4.60 -14.84 -35.93
CA PRO A 195 -4.78 -16.04 -36.73
C PRO A 195 -3.44 -16.75 -36.97
N THR A 196 -3.53 -18.07 -36.93
CA THR A 196 -2.56 -19.09 -37.38
C THR A 196 -1.93 -18.80 -38.75
N THR A 197 -0.63 -19.07 -38.91
CA THR A 197 -0.08 -19.85 -40.03
C THR A 197 1.25 -20.51 -39.65
N SER A 198 1.48 -21.66 -40.29
CA SER A 198 2.48 -22.71 -40.11
C SER A 198 3.81 -22.46 -40.84
N SER A 199 4.93 -22.99 -40.31
CA SER A 199 5.86 -23.86 -41.06
C SER A 199 6.93 -24.54 -40.17
N GLU A 200 7.00 -25.86 -40.31
CA GLU A 200 8.15 -26.81 -40.27
C GLU A 200 9.55 -26.27 -39.83
N ALA A 201 10.17 -26.79 -38.77
CA ALA A 201 10.90 -28.08 -38.62
C ALA A 201 12.38 -28.02 -39.07
N THR A 202 13.31 -28.12 -38.11
CA THR A 202 14.57 -28.88 -38.25
C THR A 202 15.09 -29.36 -36.90
N THR A 203 15.38 -30.65 -36.86
CA THR A 203 15.99 -31.50 -35.84
C THR A 203 17.45 -31.15 -35.53
N SER A 204 17.89 -31.32 -34.27
CA SER A 204 19.20 -31.96 -33.95
C SER A 204 19.41 -32.25 -32.44
N THR A 205 19.38 -33.55 -32.13
CA THR A 205 20.22 -34.35 -31.20
C THR A 205 20.61 -33.94 -29.76
N ALA A 206 20.31 -34.90 -28.85
CA ALA A 206 21.14 -35.53 -27.79
C ALA A 206 21.44 -34.74 -26.50
N ALA A 207 20.82 -35.14 -25.36
CA ALA A 207 21.34 -36.04 -24.30
C ALA A 207 22.19 -35.28 -23.25
N VAL A 208 22.07 -35.41 -21.93
CA VAL A 208 22.16 -36.61 -21.07
C VAL A 208 21.62 -36.27 -19.66
N LEU A 209 21.10 -37.31 -19.00
CA LEU A 209 20.85 -37.53 -17.57
C LEU A 209 21.70 -36.75 -16.53
N GLY A 210 21.09 -36.45 -15.38
CA GLY A 210 21.84 -36.13 -14.17
C GLY A 210 20.97 -35.68 -12.98
N ALA A 211 20.21 -36.59 -12.41
CA ALA A 211 19.63 -36.42 -11.08
C ALA A 211 20.72 -36.62 -10.01
N ALA A 212 20.80 -35.73 -9.01
CA ALA A 212 21.49 -36.01 -7.76
C ALA A 212 20.81 -35.26 -6.61
N THR A 213 20.66 -36.01 -5.53
CA THR A 213 19.85 -35.81 -4.34
C THR A 213 20.77 -35.48 -3.15
N ILE A 214 20.27 -34.64 -2.22
CA ILE A 214 20.67 -34.45 -0.80
C ILE A 214 22.15 -34.15 -0.50
N ASN A 215 22.41 -33.02 0.18
CA ASN A 215 23.22 -33.10 1.40
C ASN A 215 22.82 -32.04 2.43
N SER A 216 22.35 -32.53 3.56
CA SER A 216 22.14 -31.80 4.80
C SER A 216 23.48 -31.78 5.54
N ASN A 217 23.98 -30.61 5.94
CA ASN A 217 25.03 -30.55 6.96
C ASN A 217 24.71 -29.48 8.00
N SER A 218 24.28 -30.01 9.14
CA SER A 218 24.30 -29.41 10.47
C SER A 218 25.70 -28.92 10.83
N ILE A 219 25.81 -27.65 11.23
CA ILE A 219 26.97 -27.17 12.00
C ILE A 219 26.55 -27.12 13.46
N VAL A 220 27.14 -28.05 14.21
CA VAL A 220 27.19 -28.11 15.67
C VAL A 220 28.12 -26.99 16.12
N ASN A 221 27.66 -26.13 17.04
CA ASN A 221 28.56 -25.26 17.80
C ASN A 221 28.34 -25.51 19.29
N ASN A 222 29.30 -26.24 19.88
CA ASN A 222 29.45 -26.45 21.31
C ASN A 222 30.02 -25.16 21.92
N ASN A 223 29.33 -24.61 22.93
CA ASN A 223 29.98 -23.79 23.94
C ASN A 223 29.40 -24.13 25.31
N ASN A 224 30.19 -24.85 26.10
CA ASN A 224 29.99 -25.06 27.52
C ASN A 224 30.28 -23.75 28.25
N ASN A 225 29.32 -23.24 29.03
CA ASN A 225 29.65 -22.47 30.21
C ASN A 225 28.64 -22.76 31.32
N SER A 226 29.18 -23.17 32.46
CA SER A 226 28.49 -23.59 33.68
C SER A 226 28.16 -22.39 34.55
N GLN A 227 26.90 -22.23 34.98
CA GLN A 227 26.59 -21.66 36.30
C GLN A 227 25.11 -21.81 36.73
N ALA A 228 24.95 -22.47 37.88
CA ALA A 228 23.95 -22.30 38.96
C ALA A 228 22.44 -22.44 38.68
N ASP A 229 21.88 -23.53 39.24
CA ASP A 229 20.46 -23.81 39.48
C ASP A 229 19.78 -22.77 40.39
N THR A 230 18.69 -22.18 39.89
CA THR A 230 17.55 -21.69 40.70
C THR A 230 16.25 -21.98 39.95
N PRO A 231 15.20 -22.53 40.59
CA PRO A 231 13.97 -22.90 39.87
C PRO A 231 13.12 -21.65 39.59
N ALA A 232 12.90 -21.36 38.31
CA ALA A 232 11.97 -20.33 37.83
C ALA A 232 10.50 -20.72 38.10
N PRO A 233 9.61 -19.76 38.42
CA PRO A 233 8.19 -20.04 38.61
C PRO A 233 7.55 -20.49 37.29
N LYS A 234 6.78 -21.58 37.33
CA LYS A 234 6.06 -22.14 36.18
C LYS A 234 5.18 -21.05 35.52
N ALA A 235 5.54 -20.64 34.32
CA ALA A 235 4.71 -19.82 33.47
C ALA A 235 3.43 -20.59 33.15
N ARG A 236 2.28 -20.03 33.53
CA ARG A 236 0.96 -20.56 33.18
C ARG A 236 0.74 -20.21 31.72
N THR A 237 1.00 -21.16 30.81
CA THR A 237 0.68 -20.99 29.39
C THR A 237 -0.84 -20.93 29.24
N VAL A 238 -1.38 -19.73 29.13
CA VAL A 238 -2.74 -19.52 28.63
C VAL A 238 -2.61 -19.53 27.11
N SER A 239 -3.20 -20.53 26.46
CA SER A 239 -3.24 -20.63 25.00
C SER A 239 -3.84 -19.34 24.41
N ILE A 240 -3.22 -18.79 23.38
CA ILE A 240 -3.69 -17.56 22.69
C ILE A 240 -5.15 -17.72 22.21
N GLU A 241 -5.56 -18.94 21.88
CA GLU A 241 -6.94 -19.28 21.52
C GLU A 241 -7.95 -19.01 22.65
N ALA A 242 -7.57 -19.22 23.92
CA ALA A 242 -8.44 -18.98 25.08
C ALA A 242 -8.63 -17.47 25.37
N LEU A 243 -7.62 -16.64 25.07
CA LEU A 243 -7.72 -15.18 25.16
C LEU A 243 -8.59 -14.61 24.02
N SER A 244 -8.49 -15.18 22.81
CA SER A 244 -9.31 -14.78 21.66
C SER A 244 -10.80 -15.05 21.91
N ALA A 245 -11.15 -16.25 22.36
CA ALA A 245 -12.54 -16.61 22.65
C ALA A 245 -13.13 -15.81 23.84
N SER A 246 -12.30 -15.49 24.83
CA SER A 246 -12.73 -14.65 25.96
C SER A 246 -12.97 -13.19 25.55
N MET A 247 -12.22 -12.65 24.59
CA MET A 247 -12.45 -11.29 24.09
C MET A 247 -13.70 -11.20 23.20
N GLU A 248 -13.97 -12.20 22.36
CA GLU A 248 -15.24 -12.28 21.62
C GLU A 248 -16.45 -12.33 22.58
N SER A 249 -16.36 -13.06 23.70
CA SER A 249 -17.44 -13.09 24.69
C SER A 249 -17.59 -11.80 25.51
N ILE A 250 -16.55 -10.98 25.63
CA ILE A 250 -16.58 -9.71 26.40
C ILE A 250 -17.14 -8.57 25.54
N MET A 251 -16.96 -8.62 24.22
CA MET A 251 -17.47 -7.58 23.31
C MET A 251 -18.90 -7.84 22.80
N VAL A 252 -19.45 -9.04 23.02
CA VAL A 252 -20.80 -9.45 22.55
C VAL A 252 -21.82 -9.56 23.71
N LYS A 253 -21.47 -9.14 24.94
CA LYS A 253 -22.38 -9.02 26.08
C LYS A 253 -22.55 -7.56 26.49
#